data_AF-A0A6L4AYL1-F1
#
_entry.id   AF-A0A6L4AYL1-F1
#
_cell.length_a   1.000
_cell.length_b   1.000
_cell.length_c   1.000
_cell.angle_alpha   90.00
_cell.angle_beta   90.00
_cell.angle_gamma   90.00
#
_symmetry.space_group_name_H-M   'P 1'
#
loop_
_entity.id
_entity.type
_entity.pdbx_description
1 polymer ?
#
loop_
_entity_poly.entity_id
_entity_poly.type
_entity_poly.pdbx_seq_one_letter_code
_entity_poly.pdbx_strand_id
1 'polypeptide(L)' 'MARELVQVFVIQCKSTGEFLREDLTYSRFLTEAGRLHDVQEASETARDNLDYDYVISSFWEMEKARLW' A
#
# COMPACT_ATOMS: atom_id res chain seq x y z
N MET A 1 -4.33 0.92 25.95
CA MET A 1 -4.66 1.52 24.64
C MET A 1 -5.29 0.44 23.79
N ALA A 2 -6.48 0.66 23.24
CA ALA A 2 -7.12 -0.29 22.33
C ALA A 2 -6.31 -0.34 21.03
N ARG A 3 -6.07 -1.55 20.52
CA ARG A 3 -5.51 -1.73 19.17
C ARG A 3 -6.68 -1.63 18.20
N GLU A 4 -6.66 -0.64 17.34
CA GLU A 4 -7.67 -0.48 16.28
C GLU A 4 -7.21 -1.22 15.03
N LEU A 5 -8.15 -1.87 14.33
CA LEU A 5 -7.89 -2.45 13.01
C LEU A 5 -8.16 -1.36 11.98
N VAL A 6 -7.12 -1.01 11.22
CA VAL A 6 -7.22 -0.05 10.13
C VAL A 6 -7.13 -0.78 8.79
N GLN A 7 -8.02 -0.43 7.87
CA GLN A 7 -7.91 -0.90 6.51
C GLN A 7 -6.77 -0.16 5.81
N VAL A 8 -5.95 -0.90 5.06
CA VAL A 8 -4.85 -0.38 4.26
C VAL A 8 -4.92 -0.96 2.85
N PHE A 9 -4.40 -0.20 1.90
CA PHE A 9 -4.29 -0.53 0.50
C PHE A 9 -2.81 -0.55 0.10
N VAL A 10 -2.40 -1.57 -0.64
CA VAL A 10 -1.07 -1.66 -1.25
C VAL A 10 -1.21 -1.80 -2.76
N ILE A 11 -0.19 -1.34 -3.47
CA ILE A 11 -0.12 -1.36 -4.93
C ILE A 11 0.96 -2.35 -5.35
N GLN A 12 0.62 -3.30 -6.22
CA GLN A 12 1.54 -4.26 -6.80
C GLN A 12 1.59 -4.10 -8.32
N CYS A 13 2.78 -4.07 -8.89
CA CYS A 13 3.00 -4.10 -10.34
C CYS A 13 2.69 -5.51 -10.87
N LYS A 14 1.84 -5.63 -11.91
CA LYS A 14 1.45 -6.96 -12.43
C LYS A 14 2.59 -7.63 -13.19
N SER A 15 3.36 -6.87 -13.96
CA SER A 15 4.44 -7.44 -14.78
C SER A 15 5.62 -7.95 -13.96
N THR A 16 6.01 -7.25 -12.89
CA THR A 16 7.17 -7.61 -12.06
C THR A 16 6.80 -8.36 -10.79
N GLY A 17 5.55 -8.24 -10.33
CA GLY A 17 5.11 -8.72 -9.02
C GLY A 17 5.63 -7.89 -7.85
N GLU A 18 6.32 -6.78 -8.10
CA GLU A 18 6.89 -5.93 -7.06
C GLU A 18 5.84 -4.95 -6.50
N PHE A 19 5.94 -4.65 -5.22
CA PHE A 19 5.12 -3.69 -4.52
C PHE A 19 5.71 -2.29 -4.62
N LEU A 20 4.84 -1.30 -4.77
CA LEU A 20 5.21 0.10 -4.67
C LEU A 20 5.40 0.47 -3.19
N ARG A 21 6.50 1.14 -2.89
CA ARG A 21 6.85 1.62 -1.54
C ARG A 21 6.37 3.06 -1.34
N GLU A 22 6.41 3.55 -0.10
CA GLU A 22 6.02 4.95 0.21
C GLU A 22 6.91 5.99 -0.49
N ASP A 23 8.17 5.64 -0.76
CA ASP A 23 9.12 6.48 -1.48
C ASP A 23 9.04 6.33 -3.01
N LEU A 24 7.98 5.67 -3.52
CA LEU A 24 7.75 5.36 -4.93
C LEU A 24 8.80 4.43 -5.57
N THR A 25 9.68 3.82 -4.78
CA THR A 25 10.55 2.73 -5.25
C THR A 25 9.83 1.38 -5.18
N TYR A 26 10.44 0.33 -5.72
CA TYR A 26 9.85 -1.01 -5.78
C TYR A 26 10.52 -1.98 -4.82
N SER A 27 9.74 -2.90 -4.24
CA SER A 27 10.25 -4.03 -3.46
C SER A 27 9.47 -5.31 -3.73
N ARG A 28 10.15 -6.45 -3.64
CA ARG A 28 9.53 -7.78 -3.75
C ARG A 28 8.81 -8.20 -2.47
N PHE A 29 8.96 -7.44 -1.39
CA PHE A 29 8.44 -7.81 -0.08
C PHE A 29 7.23 -6.96 0.30
N LEU A 30 6.09 -7.62 0.56
CA LEU A 30 4.87 -6.96 1.01
C LEU A 30 5.08 -6.16 2.31
N THR A 31 6.00 -6.59 3.18
CA THR A 31 6.32 -5.88 4.42
C THR A 31 6.89 -4.49 4.19
N GLU A 32 7.47 -4.24 3.02
CA GLU A 32 8.08 -2.96 2.63
C GLU A 32 7.16 -2.10 1.74
N ALA A 33 6.00 -2.62 1.34
CA ALA A 33 5.03 -1.90 0.52
C ALA A 33 4.54 -0.62 1.22
N GLY A 34 4.22 0.42 0.45
CA GLY A 34 3.56 1.61 0.99
C GLY A 34 2.14 1.27 1.42
N ARG A 35 1.69 1.84 2.55
CA ARG A 35 0.33 1.68 3.05
C ARG A 35 -0.45 2.95 2.78
N LEU A 36 -1.50 2.84 2.00
CA LEU A 36 -2.46 3.92 1.79
C LEU A 36 -3.72 3.60 2.56
N HIS A 37 -4.35 4.61 3.15
CA HIS A 37 -5.56 4.45 3.95
C HIS A 37 -6.83 4.81 3.18
N ASP A 38 -6.68 5.45 2.03
CA ASP A 38 -7.75 5.85 1.14
C ASP A 38 -7.66 5.12 -0.21
N VAL A 39 -8.79 4.62 -0.69
CA VAL A 39 -8.87 3.83 -1.92
C VAL A 39 -8.71 4.69 -3.17
N GLN A 40 -9.14 5.95 -3.12
CA GLN A 40 -9.00 6.89 -4.22
C GLN A 40 -7.54 7.32 -4.34
N GLU A 41 -6.88 7.61 -3.23
CA GLU A 41 -5.44 7.88 -3.17
C GLU A 41 -4.62 6.70 -3.73
N ALA A 42 -4.98 5.46 -3.38
CA ALA A 42 -4.33 4.28 -3.93
C ALA A 42 -4.54 4.14 -5.44
N SER A 43 -5.72 4.47 -5.93
CA SER A 43 -6.04 4.41 -7.36
C SER A 43 -5.29 5.48 -8.16
N GLU A 44 -5.23 6.71 -7.65
CA GLU A 44 -4.51 7.82 -8.27
C GLU A 44 -3.00 7.54 -8.28
N THR A 45 -2.43 7.13 -7.15
CA THR A 45 -1.01 6.76 -7.04
C THR A 45 -0.65 5.62 -7.99
N ALA A 46 -1.47 4.58 -8.07
CA ALA A 46 -1.21 3.45 -8.95
C ALA A 46 -1.26 3.86 -10.43
N ARG A 47 -2.24 4.68 -10.81
CA ARG A 47 -2.36 5.18 -12.19
C ARG A 47 -1.16 6.04 -12.57
N ASP A 48 -0.74 6.95 -11.70
CA ASP A 48 0.31 7.91 -12.00
C ASP A 48 1.71 7.27 -12.07
N ASN A 49 1.91 6.10 -11.44
CA ASN A 49 3.21 5.42 -11.40
C ASN A 49 3.30 4.16 -12.28
N LEU A 50 2.18 3.51 -12.61
CA LEU A 50 2.18 2.19 -13.25
C LEU A 50 1.37 2.10 -14.55
N ASP A 51 0.72 3.18 -15.00
CA ASP A 51 0.03 3.26 -16.32
C ASP A 51 -0.76 1.98 -16.67
N TYR A 52 -1.66 1.58 -15.76
CA TYR A 52 -2.50 0.37 -15.80
C TYR A 52 -1.83 -0.98 -15.48
N ASP A 53 -0.52 -1.04 -15.25
CA ASP A 53 0.21 -2.24 -14.84
C ASP A 53 0.17 -2.51 -13.33
N TYR A 54 -1.00 -2.34 -12.70
CA TYR A 54 -1.14 -2.50 -11.26
C TYR A 54 -2.31 -3.40 -10.82
N VAL A 55 -2.21 -3.90 -9.59
CA VAL A 55 -3.27 -4.47 -8.76
C VAL A 55 -3.25 -3.74 -7.42
N ILE A 56 -4.43 -3.36 -6.94
CA ILE A 56 -4.61 -2.82 -5.59
C ILE A 56 -5.19 -3.92 -4.72
N SER A 57 -4.49 -4.25 -3.64
CA SER A 57 -4.96 -5.19 -2.63
C SER A 57 -5.26 -4.46 -1.34
N SER A 58 -6.33 -4.85 -0.64
CA SER A 58 -6.68 -4.29 0.66
C SER A 58 -6.48 -5.31 1.78
N PHE A 59 -5.98 -4.87 2.92
CA PHE A 59 -5.83 -5.70 4.13
C PHE A 59 -6.24 -4.92 5.37
N TRP A 60 -6.34 -5.61 6.50
CA TRP A 60 -6.54 -5.01 7.81
C TRP A 60 -5.25 -5.14 8.61
N GLU A 61 -4.68 -4.02 9.03
CA GLU A 61 -3.51 -3.98 9.89
C GLU A 61 -3.92 -3.48 11.29
N MET A 62 -3.24 -3.97 12.34
CA MET A 62 -3.41 -3.38 13.67
C MET A 62 -2.62 -2.07 13.74
N GLU A 63 -3.30 -0.97 14.00
CA GLU A 63 -2.68 0.31 14.23
C GLU A 63 -1.76 0.21 15.45
N LYS A 64 -0.46 0.36 15.23
CA LYS A 64 0.48 0.51 16.34
C LYS A 64 0.17 1.84 16.98
N ALA A 65 -0.28 1.81 18.23
CA ALA A 65 -0.45 3.01 19.05
C ALA A 65 0.77 3.92 18.84
N ARG A 66 0.56 5.08 18.22
CA ARG A 66 1.61 6.10 18.11
C ARG A 66 2.04 6.38 19.55
N LEU A 67 3.26 5.98 19.90
CA LEU A 67 3.90 6.40 21.14
C LEU A 67 4.37 7.82 20.87
N TRP A 68 3.70 8.78 21.51
CA TRP A 68 4.03 10.20 21.47
C TRP A 68 5.31 10.46 22.25
#